data_AF-A0A662DLL2-F1
#
_entry.id   AF-A0A662DLL2-F1
#
_cell.length_a   1.000
_cell.length_b   1.000
_cell.length_c   1.000
_cell.angle_alpha   90.00
_cell.angle_beta   90.00
_cell.angle_gamma   90.00
#
_symmetry.space_group_name_H-M   'P 1'
#
loop_
_entity.id
_entity.type
_entity.pdbx_description
1 polymer ?
#
loop_
_entity_poly.entity_id
_entity_poly.type
_entity_poly.pdbx_seq_one_letter_code
_entity_poly.pdbx_strand_id
1 'polypeptide(L)' 'AVSIASYFLASGVFTVLGTPFPILGSKNVTNFLCNEVEGILGAKFAFESDPIKAAHLMIEHMDKKRKALKLKPLMYQ' A
#
# COMPACT_ATOMS: atom_id res chain seq x y z
N ALA A 1 -13.00 8.60 -4.21
CA ALA A 1 -12.01 7.55 -3.88
C ALA A 1 -10.61 7.87 -4.43
N VAL A 2 -10.46 8.09 -5.74
CA VAL A 2 -9.14 8.30 -6.40
C VAL A 2 -8.31 9.40 -5.73
N SER A 3 -8.82 10.63 -5.65
CA SER A 3 -8.06 11.76 -5.08
C SER A 3 -7.68 11.56 -3.61
N ILE A 4 -8.53 10.87 -2.84
CA ILE A 4 -8.25 10.54 -1.43
C ILE A 4 -7.08 9.55 -1.37
N ALA A 5 -7.16 8.46 -2.14
CA ALA A 5 -6.08 7.47 -2.20
C ALA A 5 -4.76 8.10 -2.65
N SER A 6 -4.80 8.99 -3.65
CA SER A 6 -3.63 9.76 -4.10
C SER A 6 -3.06 10.67 -3.02
N TYR A 7 -3.90 11.32 -2.22
CA TYR A 7 -3.46 12.15 -1.10
C TYR A 7 -2.78 11.30 0.00
N PHE A 8 -3.34 10.13 0.35
CA PHE A 8 -2.73 9.23 1.32
C PHE A 8 -1.40 8.66 0.83
N LEU A 9 -1.32 8.27 -0.45
CA LEU A 9 -0.06 7.88 -1.08
C LEU A 9 0.98 8.99 -0.98
N ALA A 10 0.59 10.23 -1.34
CA ALA A 10 1.46 11.41 -1.25
C ALA A 10 1.90 11.73 0.18
N SER A 11 1.08 11.39 1.17
CA SER A 11 1.38 11.55 2.59
C SER A 11 2.22 10.41 3.18
N GLY A 12 2.70 9.47 2.35
CA GLY A 12 3.53 8.35 2.79
C GLY A 12 2.76 7.22 3.47
N VAL A 13 1.46 7.08 3.18
CA VAL A 13 0.61 6.02 3.72
C VAL A 13 0.35 4.93 2.68
N PHE A 14 0.70 3.70 3.01
CA PHE A 14 0.40 2.54 2.18
C PHE A 14 -1.12 2.37 2.03
N THR A 15 -1.59 2.36 0.79
CA THR A 15 -3.02 2.45 0.48
C THR A 15 -3.44 1.26 -0.38
N VAL A 16 -4.40 0.48 0.12
CA VAL A 16 -4.94 -0.71 -0.56
C VAL A 16 -6.31 -0.38 -1.16
N LEU A 17 -6.54 -0.77 -2.42
CA LEU A 17 -7.82 -0.60 -3.09
C LEU A 17 -8.34 -1.95 -3.63
N GLY A 18 -9.65 -2.18 -3.53
CA GLY A 18 -10.30 -3.40 -4.03
C GLY A 18 -10.37 -3.51 -5.56
N THR A 19 -10.24 -2.39 -6.26
CA THR A 19 -10.31 -2.32 -7.72
C THR A 19 -9.19 -1.42 -8.23
N PRO A 20 -8.45 -1.82 -9.28
CA PRO A 20 -7.42 -0.99 -9.86
C PRO A 20 -7.99 0.26 -10.50
N PHE A 21 -7.19 1.32 -10.50
CA PHE A 21 -7.44 2.47 -11.37
C PHE A 21 -7.28 2.07 -12.84
N PRO A 22 -7.81 2.86 -13.79
CA PRO A 22 -7.60 2.64 -15.23
C PRO A 22 -6.16 2.99 -15.66
N ILE A 23 -5.16 2.36 -15.02
CA ILE A 23 -3.72 2.58 -15.23
C ILE A 23 -3.01 1.36 -15.84
N LEU A 24 -3.68 0.21 -15.86
CA LEU A 24 -3.11 -1.06 -16.34
C LEU A 24 -2.74 -1.05 -17.83
N GLY A 25 -3.28 -0.11 -18.61
CA GLY A 25 -2.89 0.11 -20.00
C GLY A 25 -1.45 0.62 -20.16
N SER A 26 -0.86 1.19 -19.12
CA SER A 26 0.54 1.62 -19.09
C SER A 26 1.31 0.87 -18.01
N LYS A 27 2.25 0.02 -18.44
CA LYS A 27 3.16 -0.69 -17.54
C LYS A 27 3.99 0.26 -16.70
N ASN A 28 4.44 1.38 -17.28
CA ASN A 28 5.26 2.37 -16.58
C ASN A 28 4.47 3.04 -15.45
N VAL A 29 3.23 3.48 -15.72
CA VAL A 29 2.39 4.11 -14.68
C VAL A 29 2.04 3.13 -13.57
N THR A 30 1.71 1.88 -13.95
CA THR A 30 1.40 0.83 -12.97
C THR A 30 2.62 0.50 -12.10
N ASN A 31 3.80 0.33 -12.71
CA ASN A 31 5.03 0.04 -11.97
C ASN A 31 5.44 1.21 -11.06
N PHE A 32 5.33 2.44 -11.57
CA PHE A 32 5.65 3.62 -10.80
C PHE A 32 4.81 3.69 -9.52
N LEU A 33 3.49 3.58 -9.65
CA LEU A 33 2.55 3.72 -8.52
C LEU A 33 2.55 2.52 -7.55
N CYS A 34 2.90 1.32 -8.02
CA CYS A 34 2.89 0.11 -7.19
C CYS A 34 4.28 -0.27 -6.65
N ASN A 35 5.38 0.28 -7.18
CA ASN A 35 6.73 -0.12 -6.77
C ASN A 35 7.66 1.08 -6.60
N GLU A 36 7.90 1.86 -7.65
CA GLU A 36 8.98 2.86 -7.65
C GLU A 36 8.70 4.03 -6.69
N VAL A 37 7.44 4.43 -6.57
CA VAL A 37 7.01 5.55 -5.72
C VAL A 37 7.29 5.31 -4.24
N GLU A 38 7.45 4.05 -3.80
CA GLU A 38 7.81 3.71 -2.42
C GLU A 38 9.17 4.28 -2.03
N GLY A 39 10.13 4.35 -2.96
CA GLY A 39 11.44 4.96 -2.72
C GLY A 39 11.40 6.49 -2.62
N ILE A 40 10.34 7.12 -3.14
CA ILE A 40 10.19 8.59 -3.17
C ILE A 40 9.35 9.06 -1.98
N LEU A 41 8.22 8.39 -1.73
CA LEU A 41 7.21 8.83 -0.76
C LEU A 41 7.12 7.92 0.47
N GLY A 42 7.79 6.76 0.48
CA GLY A 42 7.71 5.79 1.57
C GLY A 42 6.43 4.95 1.60
N ALA A 43 5.58 5.09 0.57
CA ALA A 43 4.34 4.36 0.36
C ALA A 43 4.09 4.07 -1.12
N LYS A 44 3.16 3.14 -1.38
CA LYS A 44 2.72 2.68 -2.70
C LYS A 44 1.26 2.26 -2.67
N PHE A 45 0.68 2.05 -3.85
CA PHE A 45 -0.60 1.38 -3.97
C PHE A 45 -0.46 -0.14 -3.97
N ALA A 46 -1.50 -0.81 -3.46
CA ALA A 46 -1.76 -2.22 -3.71
C ALA A 46 -3.21 -2.38 -4.16
N PHE A 47 -3.43 -3.27 -5.13
CA PHE A 47 -4.75 -3.60 -5.64
C PHE A 47 -5.06 -5.06 -5.32
N GLU A 48 -6.06 -5.30 -4.49
CA GLU A 48 -6.44 -6.65 -4.05
C GLU A 48 -7.95 -6.68 -3.82
N SER A 49 -8.66 -7.50 -4.62
CA SER A 49 -10.12 -7.59 -4.59
C SER A 49 -10.63 -8.53 -3.49
N ASP A 50 -9.81 -9.48 -3.03
CA ASP A 50 -10.13 -10.34 -1.90
C ASP A 50 -9.92 -9.57 -0.58
N PRO A 51 -11.00 -9.28 0.18
CA PRO A 51 -10.88 -8.51 1.42
C PRO A 51 -10.01 -9.20 2.47
N ILE A 52 -9.93 -10.52 2.47
CA ILE A 52 -9.08 -11.27 3.40
C ILE A 52 -7.62 -11.04 3.06
N LYS A 53 -7.23 -11.16 1.79
CA LYS A 53 -5.86 -10.87 1.35
C LYS A 53 -5.50 -9.40 1.55
N ALA A 54 -6.42 -8.48 1.27
CA ALA A 54 -6.23 -7.06 1.52
C ALA A 54 -5.93 -6.77 3.00
N ALA A 55 -6.64 -7.42 3.93
CA ALA A 55 -6.37 -7.31 5.36
C ALA A 55 -4.97 -7.83 5.72
N HIS A 56 -4.55 -8.97 5.16
CA HIS A 56 -3.20 -9.50 5.37
C HIS A 56 -2.12 -8.54 4.86
N LEU A 57 -2.30 -7.91 3.69
CA LEU A 57 -1.38 -6.89 3.17
C LEU A 57 -1.23 -5.70 4.13
N MET A 58 -2.33 -5.25 4.74
CA MET A 58 -2.30 -4.16 5.73
C MET A 58 -1.55 -4.58 7.00
N ILE A 59 -1.83 -5.77 7.52
CA ILE A 59 -1.17 -6.33 8.71
C ILE A 59 0.33 -6.49 8.48
N GLU A 60 0.72 -7.09 7.35
CA GLU A 60 2.13 -7.27 6.98
C GLU A 60 2.87 -5.92 6.85
N HIS A 61 2.23 -4.91 6.28
CA HIS A 61 2.80 -3.57 6.19
C HIS A 61 3.00 -2.96 7.59
N MET A 62 1.99 -3.07 8.46
CA MET A 62 2.08 -2.60 9.84
C MET A 62 3.20 -3.31 10.60
N ASP A 63 3.32 -4.62 10.49
CA ASP A 63 4.38 -5.40 11.16
C ASP A 63 5.78 -4.99 10.69
N LYS A 64 5.97 -4.77 9.38
CA LYS A 64 7.23 -4.24 8.84
C LYS A 64 7.57 -2.87 9.44
N LYS A 65 6.60 -1.95 9.53
CA LYS A 65 6.80 -0.62 10.12
C LYS A 65 7.06 -0.70 11.63
N ARG A 66 6.33 -1.54 12.37
CA ARG A 66 6.56 -1.77 13.81
C ARG A 66 7.95 -2.32 14.09
N LYS A 67 8.40 -3.30 13.29
CA LYS A 67 9.75 -3.86 13.40
C LYS A 67 10.82 -2.80 13.12
N ALA A 68 10.63 -1.96 12.09
CA ALA A 68 11.55 -0.85 11.80
C ALA A 68 11.64 0.15 12.96
N LEU A 69 10.53 0.36 13.68
CA LEU A 69 10.45 1.22 14.87
C LEU A 69 10.83 0.51 16.18
N LYS A 70 11.29 -0.75 16.13
CA LYS A 70 11.65 -1.58 17.31
C LYS A 70 10.51 -1.73 18.33
N LEU A 71 9.26 -1.76 17.85
CA LEU A 71 8.08 -1.98 18.68
C LEU A 71 7.81 -3.47 18.89
N LYS A 72 7.09 -3.81 19.97
CA LYS A 72 6.62 -5.18 20.23
C LYS A 72 5.74 -5.69 19.08
N PRO A 73 5.77 -7.00 18.75
CA PRO A 73 4.86 -7.58 17.77
C PRO A 73 3.39 -7.42 18.22
N LEU A 74 2.45 -7.49 17.28
CA LEU A 74 1.01 -7.43 17.60
C LEU A 74 0.62 -8.62 18.50
N MET A 75 -0.28 -8.38 19.46
CA MET A 75 -0.66 -9.35 20.50
C MET A 75 -1.45 -10.58 19.98
N TYR A 76 -1.94 -10.56 18.74
CA TYR A 76 -2.90 -11.55 18.23
C TYR A 76 -2.30 -12.53 17.21
N GLN A 77 -1.03 -12.90 17.38
CA GLN A 77 -0.49 -14.09 16.70
C GLN A 77 -0.99 -15.36 17.39
#